data_AF-A0A2E4RAQ3-F1
#
_entry.id   AF-A0A2E4RAQ3-F1
#
_cell.length_a   1.000
_cell.length_b   1.000
_cell.length_c   1.000
_cell.angle_alpha   90.00
_cell.angle_beta   90.00
_cell.angle_gamma   90.00
#
_symmetry.space_group_name_H-M   'P 1'
#
loop_
_entity.id
_entity.type
_entity.pdbx_description
1 polymer ?
#
loop_
_entity_poly.entity_id
_entity_poly.type
_entity_poly.pdbx_seq_one_letter_code
_entity_poly.pdbx_strand_id
1 'polypeptide(L)' 'MARNWTPQQRKERAQDARRRKLWEYSTGPKTAEGLSKTRFNSTTTGVGTQQAVALRRAVAALLDEMGKP' A
#
# COMPACT_ATOMS: atom_id res chain seq x y z
N MET A 1 1.12 0.46 15.03
CA MET A 1 0.93 1.86 15.46
C MET A 1 1.21 2.80 14.30
N ALA A 2 0.40 3.84 14.10
CA ALA A 2 0.69 4.86 13.07
C ALA A 2 1.93 5.66 13.49
N ARG A 3 2.90 5.84 12.59
CA ARG A 3 4.09 6.67 12.85
C ARG A 3 3.64 8.12 13.11
N ASN A 4 4.11 8.74 14.19
CA ASN A 4 3.84 10.16 14.48
C ASN A 4 4.82 11.04 13.72
N TRP A 5 4.36 11.61 12.59
CA TRP A 5 5.16 12.50 11.75
C TRP A 5 5.19 13.92 12.32
N THR A 6 6.39 14.49 12.46
CA THR A 6 6.56 15.91 12.82
C THR A 6 6.04 16.84 11.70
N PRO A 7 5.68 18.09 12.02
CA PRO A 7 5.28 19.06 10.99
C PRO A 7 6.33 19.27 9.90
N GLN A 8 7.62 19.26 10.27
CA GLN A 8 8.75 19.40 9.35
C GLN A 8 8.81 18.23 8.35
N GLN A 9 8.75 16.99 8.86
CA GLN A 9 8.75 15.79 8.02
C GLN A 9 7.54 15.75 7.06
N ARG A 10 6.37 16.23 7.50
CA ARG A 10 5.20 16.35 6.62
C ARG A 10 5.45 17.34 5.49
N LYS A 11 6.08 18.49 5.78
CA LYS A 11 6.44 19.49 4.75
C LYS A 11 7.45 18.94 3.75
N GLU A 12 8.53 18.32 4.22
CA GLU A 12 9.56 17.72 3.36
C GLU A 12 8.96 16.67 2.43
N ARG A 13 8.09 15.80 2.95
CA ARG A 13 7.45 14.77 2.12
C ARG A 13 6.39 15.31 1.19
N ALA A 14 5.71 16.40 1.55
CA ALA A 14 4.84 17.12 0.62
C ALA A 14 5.65 17.76 -0.52
N GLN A 15 6.83 18.33 -0.24
CA GLN A 15 7.72 18.88 -1.26
C GLN A 15 8.26 17.78 -2.18
N ASP A 16 8.69 16.64 -1.61
CA ASP A 16 9.14 15.48 -2.40
C ASP A 16 8.03 14.94 -3.30
N ALA A 17 6.81 14.81 -2.79
CA ALA A 17 5.66 14.37 -3.58
C ALA A 17 5.40 15.36 -4.73
N ARG A 18 5.49 16.68 -4.46
CA ARG A 18 5.35 17.72 -5.50
C ARG A 18 6.44 17.68 -6.56
N ARG A 19 7.68 17.45 -6.16
CA ARG A 19 8.82 17.34 -7.08
C ARG A 19 8.70 16.12 -7.99
N ARG A 20 8.30 14.97 -7.42
CA ARG A 20 8.22 13.70 -8.16
C ARG A 20 6.93 13.54 -8.96
N LYS A 21 5.90 14.32 -8.64
CA LYS A 21 4.59 14.33 -9.31
C LYS A 21 4.03 12.93 -9.58
N LEU A 22 4.10 12.05 -8.58
CA LEU A 22 3.72 10.64 -8.72
C LEU A 22 2.28 10.44 -9.26
N TRP A 23 1.42 11.43 -9.06
CA TRP A 23 0.05 11.45 -9.58
C TRP A 23 -0.03 11.57 -11.11
N GLU A 24 0.99 12.12 -11.79
CA GLU A 24 1.04 12.19 -13.27
C GLU A 24 1.18 10.79 -13.87
N TYR A 25 1.91 9.89 -13.20
CA TYR A 25 2.09 8.49 -13.62
C TYR A 25 0.99 7.54 -13.14
N SER A 26 0.05 8.03 -12.34
CA SER A 26 -1.03 7.19 -11.82
C SER A 26 -2.02 6.86 -12.95
N THR A 27 -2.18 5.57 -13.23
CA THR A 27 -3.16 5.03 -14.18
C THR A 27 -4.54 4.80 -13.56
N GLY A 28 -4.71 5.13 -12.27
CA GLY A 28 -5.96 4.98 -11.54
C GLY A 28 -6.97 6.10 -11.83
N PRO A 29 -8.20 5.95 -11.34
CA PRO A 29 -9.26 6.94 -11.55
C PRO A 29 -8.90 8.31 -10.97
N LYS A 30 -9.17 9.38 -11.73
CA LYS A 30 -8.87 10.78 -11.32
C LYS A 30 -10.05 11.50 -10.67
N THR A 31 -11.27 10.95 -10.77
CA THR A 31 -12.49 11.55 -10.23
C THR A 31 -12.79 11.01 -8.83
N ALA A 32 -13.49 11.80 -8.01
CA ALA A 32 -13.92 11.37 -6.67
C ALA A 32 -14.78 10.09 -6.72
N GLU A 33 -15.69 10.00 -7.69
CA GLU A 33 -16.52 8.81 -7.92
C GLU A 33 -15.67 7.59 -8.31
N GLY A 34 -14.71 7.77 -9.23
CA GLY A 34 -13.82 6.71 -9.66
C GLY A 34 -12.95 6.18 -8.52
N LEU A 35 -12.40 7.07 -7.69
CA LEU A 35 -11.64 6.71 -6.49
C LEU A 35 -12.51 5.92 -5.50
N SER A 36 -13.76 6.33 -5.31
CA SER A 36 -14.71 5.63 -4.44
C SER A 36 -14.99 4.21 -4.94
N LYS A 37 -15.17 4.03 -6.26
CA LYS A 37 -15.37 2.71 -6.88
C LYS A 37 -14.16 1.80 -6.71
N THR A 38 -12.93 2.34 -6.78
CA THR A 38 -11.70 1.52 -6.69
C THR A 38 -11.09 1.43 -5.29
N ARG A 39 -11.69 2.04 -4.27
CA ARG A 39 -11.10 2.14 -2.90
C ARG A 39 -10.80 0.81 -2.21
N PHE A 40 -11.46 -0.28 -2.66
CA PHE A 40 -11.31 -1.63 -2.13
C PHE A 40 -10.74 -2.61 -3.14
N ASN A 41 -10.11 -2.12 -4.21
CA ASN A 41 -9.64 -3.03 -5.25
C ASN A 41 -8.59 -4.02 -4.72
N SER A 42 -7.76 -3.61 -3.75
CA SER A 42 -6.76 -4.47 -3.11
C SER A 42 -7.33 -5.59 -2.23
N THR A 43 -8.54 -5.42 -1.70
CA THR A 43 -9.23 -6.45 -0.92
C THR A 43 -9.95 -7.45 -1.81
N THR A 44 -10.35 -7.04 -3.02
CA THR A 44 -11.08 -7.87 -3.97
C THR A 44 -10.16 -8.56 -4.97
N THR A 45 -9.13 -7.88 -5.45
CA THR A 45 -8.13 -8.39 -6.41
C THR A 45 -6.73 -8.01 -5.93
N GLY A 46 -6.03 -8.95 -5.31
CA GLY A 46 -4.68 -8.71 -4.79
C GLY A 46 -4.39 -9.48 -3.51
N VAL A 47 -3.66 -8.85 -2.60
CA VAL A 47 -3.15 -9.50 -1.37
C VAL A 47 -4.24 -9.88 -0.36
N GLY A 48 -5.45 -9.32 -0.51
CA GLY A 48 -6.59 -9.59 0.36
C GLY A 48 -7.41 -10.83 -0.01
N THR A 49 -7.16 -11.46 -1.15
CA THR A 49 -7.88 -12.69 -1.53
C THR A 49 -7.54 -13.83 -0.60
N GLN A 50 -8.46 -14.79 -0.42
CA GLN A 50 -8.24 -15.96 0.42
C GLN A 50 -6.97 -16.72 0.01
N GLN A 51 -6.73 -16.85 -1.29
CA GLN A 51 -5.53 -17.51 -1.84
C GLN A 51 -4.26 -16.76 -1.48
N ALA A 52 -4.23 -15.43 -1.63
CA ALA A 52 -3.06 -14.61 -1.29
C ALA A 52 -2.82 -14.56 0.22
N VAL A 53 -3.87 -14.61 1.04
CA VAL A 53 -3.77 -14.74 2.50
C VAL A 53 -3.20 -16.11 2.88
N ALA A 54 -3.70 -17.19 2.28
CA ALA A 54 -3.21 -18.54 2.54
C ALA A 54 -1.73 -18.70 2.16
N LEU A 55 -1.34 -18.21 0.98
CA LEU A 55 0.05 -18.22 0.52
C LEU A 55 0.97 -17.47 1.49
N ARG A 56 0.58 -16.27 1.94
CA ARG A 56 1.39 -15.51 2.90
C ARG A 56 1.57 -16.23 4.23
N ARG A 57 0.53 -16.90 4.72
CA ARG A 57 0.61 -17.73 5.94
C ARG A 57 1.56 -18.91 5.74
N ALA A 58 1.45 -19.61 4.62
CA ALA A 58 2.33 -20.73 4.30
C ALA A 58 3.80 -20.31 4.19
N VAL A 59 4.08 -19.20 3.50
CA VAL A 59 5.44 -18.65 3.39
C VAL A 59 5.98 -18.23 4.75
N ALA A 60 5.18 -17.57 5.60
CA ALA A 60 5.61 -17.17 6.93
C ALA A 60 5.95 -18.38 7.82
N ALA A 61 5.13 -19.44 7.77
CA ALA A 61 5.42 -20.68 8.49
C ALA A 61 6.73 -21.32 8.01
N LEU A 62 6.97 -21.36 6.71
CA LEU A 62 8.20 -21.90 6.13
C LEU A 62 9.44 -21.08 6.49
N LEU A 63 9.33 -19.74 6.54
CA LEU A 63 10.44 -18.88 6.97
C LEU A 63 10.79 -19.07 8.46
N ASP A 64 9.77 -19.26 9.30
CA ASP A 64 9.92 -19.57 10.72
C ASP A 64 10.63 -20.92 10.92
N GLU A 65 10.21 -21.96 10.19
CA GLU A 65 10.88 -23.28 10.17
C GLU A 65 12.33 -23.20 9.70
N MET A 66 12.64 -22.29 8.75
CA MET A 66 13.99 -22.07 8.24
C MET A 66 14.85 -21.19 9.16
N GLY A 67 14.32 -20.71 10.29
CA GLY A 67 15.03 -19.86 11.24
C GLY A 67 15.48 -18.51 10.65
N LYS A 68 14.83 -18.05 9.57
CA LYS A 68 15.12 -16.76 8.95
C LYS A 68 14.05 -15.74 9.37
N PRO A 69 14.42 -14.63 10.00
CA PRO A 69 13.49 -13.60 10.41
C PRO A 69 12.82 -12.89 9.22
#